data_AF-A0A3N5TMC4-F1
#
_entry.id   AF-A0A3N5TMC4-F1
#
_cell.length_a   1.000
_cell.length_b   1.000
_cell.length_c   1.000
_cell.angle_alpha   90.00
_cell.angle_beta   90.00
_cell.angle_gamma   90.00
#
_symmetry.space_group_name_H-M   'P 1'
#
loop_
_entity.id
_entity.type
_entity.pdbx_description
1 polymer ?
#
loop_
_entity_poly.entity_id
_entity_poly.type
_entity_poly.pdbx_seq_one_letter_code
_entity_poly.pdbx_strand_id
1 'polypeptide(L)'
;MTREDARAIGALLRGLRRAAGYRAVQDAAGASGFPAARQTIYAYERGGLTPSLQQFLEITEFYAVHPAKGDGAKPEDDLRAQAVAAVTRALTLRAYHVRQAHELMDRLQPPLTVSHRHRRRGS
;
A
#
# COMPACT_ATOMS: atom_id res chain seq x y z
N MET A 1 9.04 -9.96 -9.01
CA MET A 1 8.30 -9.93 -7.74
C MET A 1 8.50 -11.25 -7.01
N THR A 2 8.90 -11.25 -5.73
CA THR A 2 9.16 -12.51 -5.01
C THR A 2 7.89 -13.05 -4.38
N ARG A 3 7.83 -14.38 -4.17
CA ARG A 3 6.74 -15.04 -3.43
C ARG A 3 6.67 -14.57 -1.97
N GLU A 4 7.78 -14.08 -1.43
CA GLU A 4 7.87 -13.50 -0.10
C GLU A 4 7.16 -12.14 -0.03
N ASP A 5 7.38 -11.25 -1.01
CA ASP A 5 6.69 -9.95 -1.07
C ASP A 5 5.17 -10.14 -1.19
N ALA A 6 4.73 -11.08 -2.04
CA ALA A 6 3.31 -11.41 -2.20
C ALA A 6 2.67 -11.90 -0.88
N ARG A 7 3.40 -12.73 -0.11
CA ARG A 7 2.95 -13.20 1.21
C ARG A 7 2.91 -12.06 2.23
N ALA A 8 3.89 -11.15 2.20
CA ALA A 8 3.93 -9.99 3.07
C ALA A 8 2.73 -9.06 2.81
N ILE A 9 2.45 -8.75 1.54
CA ILE A 9 1.29 -7.94 1.13
C ILE A 9 -0.01 -8.63 1.56
N GLY A 10 -0.15 -9.92 1.29
CA GLY A 10 -1.32 -10.69 1.73
C GLY A 10 -1.49 -10.71 3.27
N ALA A 11 -0.40 -10.70 4.03
CA ALA A 11 -0.44 -10.60 5.48
C ALA A 11 -0.91 -9.22 5.96
N LEU A 12 -0.48 -8.14 5.31
CA LEU A 12 -0.98 -6.78 5.59
C LEU A 12 -2.49 -6.69 5.38
N LEU A 13 -2.99 -7.15 4.23
CA LEU A 13 -4.42 -7.13 3.91
C LEU A 13 -5.25 -7.96 4.90
N ARG A 14 -4.78 -9.17 5.25
CA ARG A 14 -5.42 -10.00 6.30
C ARG A 14 -5.47 -9.29 7.64
N GLY A 15 -4.38 -8.63 8.03
CA GLY A 15 -4.27 -7.92 9.30
C GLY A 15 -5.26 -6.75 9.36
N LEU A 16 -5.36 -5.98 8.28
CA LEU A 16 -6.32 -4.88 8.15
C LEU A 16 -7.75 -5.38 8.20
N ARG A 17 -8.09 -6.40 7.41
CA ARG A 17 -9.43 -7.01 7.40
C ARG A 17 -9.87 -7.43 8.80
N ARG A 18 -9.00 -8.14 9.53
CA ARG A 18 -9.28 -8.59 10.90
C ARG A 18 -9.40 -7.42 11.87
N ALA A 19 -8.55 -6.42 11.76
CA ALA A 19 -8.61 -5.23 12.59
C ALA A 19 -9.91 -4.45 12.37
N ALA A 20 -10.38 -4.36 11.13
CA ALA A 20 -11.66 -3.77 10.74
C ALA A 20 -12.88 -4.61 11.14
N GLY A 21 -12.70 -5.73 11.83
CA GLY A 21 -13.78 -6.57 12.36
C GLY A 21 -14.35 -7.60 11.37
N TYR A 22 -13.86 -7.67 10.13
CA TYR A 22 -14.30 -8.67 9.15
C TYR A 22 -13.60 -10.01 9.41
N ARG A 23 -14.31 -10.98 10.00
CA ARG A 23 -13.74 -12.27 10.42
C ARG A 23 -13.43 -13.17 9.23
N ALA A 24 -14.31 -13.18 8.23
CA ALA A 24 -14.11 -13.89 6.98
C ALA A 24 -13.98 -12.93 5.78
N VAL A 25 -13.30 -13.40 4.73
CA VAL A 25 -13.17 -12.67 3.46
C VAL A 25 -14.54 -12.40 2.83
N GLN A 26 -15.47 -13.34 2.99
CA GLN A 26 -16.84 -13.20 2.47
C GLN A 26 -17.60 -12.04 3.13
N ASP A 27 -17.33 -11.73 4.40
CA ASP A 27 -18.01 -10.66 5.13
C ASP A 27 -17.59 -9.30 4.56
N ALA A 28 -16.28 -9.14 4.30
CA ALA A 28 -15.75 -7.95 3.65
C ALA A 28 -16.24 -7.83 2.21
N ALA A 29 -16.18 -8.92 1.43
CA ALA A 29 -16.60 -8.92 0.03
C ALA A 29 -18.10 -8.73 -0.17
N GLY A 30 -18.92 -9.01 0.84
CA GLY A 30 -20.35 -8.74 0.85
C GLY A 30 -20.72 -7.33 1.32
N ALA A 31 -19.76 -6.56 1.84
CA ALA A 31 -20.00 -5.19 2.27
C ALA A 31 -20.17 -4.27 1.06
N SER A 32 -21.11 -3.33 1.16
CA SER A 32 -21.34 -2.33 0.12
C SER A 32 -20.06 -1.51 -0.12
N GLY A 33 -19.71 -1.32 -1.39
CA GLY A 33 -18.53 -0.53 -1.78
C GLY A 33 -17.18 -1.25 -1.66
N PHE A 34 -17.14 -2.55 -1.34
CA PHE A 34 -15.88 -3.28 -1.27
C PHE A 34 -15.20 -3.38 -2.65
N PRO A 35 -13.91 -2.99 -2.79
CA PRO A 35 -13.29 -2.75 -4.10
C PRO A 35 -12.76 -4.01 -4.80
N ALA A 36 -13.03 -5.21 -4.28
CA ALA A 36 -12.50 -6.44 -4.85
C ALA A 36 -13.49 -7.62 -4.79
N ALA A 37 -13.53 -8.43 -5.84
CA ALA A 37 -14.30 -9.67 -5.82
C ALA A 37 -13.74 -10.66 -4.78
N ARG A 38 -14.63 -11.47 -4.17
CA ARG A 38 -14.28 -12.44 -3.10
C ARG A 38 -13.09 -13.34 -3.43
N GLN A 39 -13.05 -13.91 -4.64
CA GLN A 39 -11.95 -14.78 -5.07
C GLN A 39 -10.60 -14.03 -5.16
N THR A 40 -10.66 -12.76 -5.55
CA THR A 40 -9.50 -11.91 -5.76
C THR A 40 -8.87 -11.55 -4.42
N ILE A 41 -9.66 -11.06 -3.46
CA ILE A 41 -9.15 -10.76 -2.12
C ILE A 41 -8.64 -12.04 -1.43
N TYR A 42 -9.28 -13.20 -1.64
CA TYR A 42 -8.78 -14.47 -1.12
C TYR A 42 -7.40 -14.84 -1.69
N ALA A 43 -7.20 -14.65 -2.99
CA ALA A 43 -5.92 -14.89 -3.65
C ALA A 43 -4.83 -13.91 -3.18
N TYR A 44 -5.16 -12.64 -3.01
CA TYR A 44 -4.25 -11.62 -2.45
C TYR A 44 -3.84 -11.96 -1.03
N GLU A 45 -4.81 -12.23 -0.15
CA GLU A 45 -4.53 -12.58 1.23
C GLU A 45 -3.60 -13.79 1.31
N ARG A 46 -3.84 -14.85 0.53
CA ARG A 46 -2.97 -16.05 0.49
C ARG A 46 -1.60 -15.83 -0.17
N GLY A 47 -1.34 -14.66 -0.75
CA GLY A 47 -0.13 -14.39 -1.53
C GLY A 47 -0.04 -15.23 -2.81
N GLY A 48 -1.18 -15.70 -3.33
CA GLY A 48 -1.29 -16.38 -4.61
C GLY A 48 -1.32 -15.39 -5.79
N LEU A 49 -1.79 -14.16 -5.53
CA LEU A 49 -1.69 -13.01 -6.42
C LEU A 49 -1.20 -11.80 -5.63
N THR A 50 -0.66 -10.79 -6.31
CA THR A 50 -0.31 -9.51 -5.71
C THR A 50 -1.20 -8.42 -6.32
N PRO A 51 -1.90 -7.60 -5.52
CA PRO A 51 -2.66 -6.47 -6.05
C PRO A 51 -1.71 -5.43 -6.66
N SER A 52 -2.19 -4.66 -7.64
CA SER A 52 -1.51 -3.41 -8.02
C SER A 52 -1.44 -2.46 -6.82
N LEU A 53 -0.56 -1.44 -6.87
CA LEU A 53 -0.47 -0.47 -5.77
C LEU A 53 -1.82 0.23 -5.55
N GLN A 54 -2.49 0.65 -6.63
CA GLN A 54 -3.81 1.26 -6.55
C GLN A 54 -4.82 0.34 -5.85
N GLN A 55 -4.92 -0.93 -6.27
CA GLN A 55 -5.85 -1.88 -5.65
C GLN A 55 -5.55 -2.11 -4.17
N PHE A 56 -4.26 -2.16 -3.79
CA PHE A 56 -3.87 -2.27 -2.39
C PHE A 56 -4.32 -1.06 -1.58
N LEU A 57 -4.17 0.16 -2.12
CA LEU A 57 -4.59 1.40 -1.48
C LEU A 57 -6.11 1.45 -1.31
N GLU A 58 -6.88 1.14 -2.35
CA GLU A 58 -8.35 1.11 -2.31
C GLU A 58 -8.87 0.13 -1.24
N ILE A 59 -8.31 -1.08 -1.18
CA ILE A 59 -8.69 -2.08 -0.16
C ILE A 59 -8.28 -1.61 1.24
N THR A 60 -7.12 -0.97 1.38
CA THR A 60 -6.61 -0.47 2.67
C THR A 60 -7.47 0.67 3.19
N GLU A 61 -7.84 1.62 2.32
CA GLU A 61 -8.77 2.70 2.63
C GLU A 61 -10.12 2.14 3.08
N PHE A 62 -10.68 1.19 2.33
CA PHE A 62 -11.94 0.55 2.71
C PHE A 62 -11.90 0.01 4.15
N TYR A 63 -10.87 -0.75 4.51
CA TYR A 63 -10.77 -1.30 5.87
C TYR A 63 -10.55 -0.23 6.95
N ALA A 64 -9.96 0.91 6.61
CA ALA A 64 -9.75 2.00 7.57
C ALA A 64 -11.02 2.83 7.82
N VAL A 65 -11.87 3.01 6.80
CA VAL A 65 -13.01 3.94 6.84
C VAL A 65 -14.38 3.25 6.91
N HIS A 66 -14.43 1.94 6.65
CA HIS A 66 -15.65 1.14 6.70
C HIS A 66 -15.45 -0.10 7.59
N PRO A 67 -15.32 0.07 8.92
CA PRO A 67 -15.28 -1.07 9.83
C PRO A 67 -16.58 -1.87 9.79
N ALA A 68 -16.48 -3.17 10.04
CA ALA A 68 -17.64 -4.04 10.18
C ALA A 68 -18.53 -3.56 11.34
N LYS A 69 -19.86 -3.61 11.14
CA LYS A 69 -20.83 -3.26 12.18
C LYS A 69 -20.83 -4.36 13.27
N GLY A 70 -20.15 -4.12 14.39
CA GLY A 70 -20.14 -5.01 15.57
C GLY A 70 -18.86 -4.93 16.42
N ASP A 71 -18.80 -5.69 17.52
CA ASP A 71 -17.75 -5.65 18.56
C ASP A 71 -16.36 -6.19 18.14
N GLY A 72 -16.11 -6.34 16.85
CA GLY A 72 -14.86 -6.91 16.33
C GLY A 72 -13.85 -5.89 15.81
N ALA A 73 -14.30 -4.67 15.52
CA ALA A 73 -13.46 -3.63 14.94
C ALA A 73 -12.64 -2.91 16.02
N LYS A 74 -11.40 -2.58 15.69
CA LYS A 74 -10.60 -1.66 16.51
C LYS A 74 -11.20 -0.24 16.48
N PRO A 75 -10.85 0.63 17.44
CA PRO A 75 -11.14 2.05 17.37
C PRO A 75 -10.70 2.67 16.03
N GLU A 76 -11.41 3.70 15.58
CA GLU A 76 -11.17 4.31 14.27
C GLU A 76 -9.73 4.83 14.10
N ASP A 77 -9.19 5.50 15.12
CA ASP A 77 -7.81 6.01 15.09
C ASP A 77 -6.79 4.88 14.96
N ASP A 78 -7.02 3.75 15.64
CA ASP A 78 -6.16 2.57 15.54
C ASP A 78 -6.22 1.93 14.14
N LEU A 79 -7.40 1.93 13.51
CA LEU A 79 -7.57 1.45 12.14
C LEU A 79 -6.79 2.33 11.15
N ARG A 80 -6.93 3.65 11.28
CA ARG A 80 -6.21 4.63 10.45
C ARG A 80 -4.71 4.50 10.64
N ALA A 81 -4.23 4.41 11.88
CA ALA A 81 -2.82 4.20 12.18
C ALA A 81 -2.29 2.88 11.58
N GLN A 82 -3.04 1.79 11.69
CA GLN A 82 -2.66 0.50 11.12
C GLN A 82 -2.66 0.53 9.58
N ALA A 83 -3.59 1.24 8.96
CA ALA A 83 -3.62 1.46 7.51
C ALA A 83 -2.40 2.25 7.03
N VAL A 84 -2.04 3.34 7.71
CA VAL A 84 -0.81 4.09 7.41
C VAL A 84 0.42 3.19 7.52
N ALA A 85 0.53 2.42 8.62
CA ALA A 85 1.64 1.50 8.80
C ALA A 85 1.71 0.43 7.68
N ALA A 86 0.56 -0.09 7.24
CA ALA A 86 0.48 -1.05 6.14
C ALA A 86 0.92 -0.43 4.81
N VAL A 87 0.47 0.80 4.49
CA VAL A 87 0.91 1.54 3.29
C VAL A 87 2.40 1.82 3.34
N THR A 88 2.92 2.37 4.44
CA THR A 88 4.35 2.61 4.61
C THR A 88 5.14 1.32 4.40
N ARG A 89 4.73 0.21 5.02
CA ARG A 89 5.40 -1.08 4.85
C ARG A 89 5.34 -1.55 3.40
N ALA A 90 4.18 -1.50 2.76
CA ALA A 90 3.99 -1.93 1.37
C ALA A 90 4.91 -1.18 0.39
N LEU A 91 5.05 0.14 0.55
CA LEU A 91 5.92 0.96 -0.30
C LEU A 91 7.41 0.64 -0.14
N THR A 92 7.82 0.02 0.98
CA THR A 92 9.21 -0.48 1.15
C THR A 92 9.47 -1.80 0.44
N LEU A 93 8.42 -2.51 0.00
CA LEU A 93 8.58 -3.80 -0.68
C LEU A 93 8.93 -3.61 -2.15
N ARG A 94 9.66 -4.57 -2.71
CA ARG A 94 10.05 -4.54 -4.13
C ARG A 94 8.89 -4.76 -5.09
N ALA A 95 7.74 -5.23 -4.58
CA ALA A 95 6.53 -5.48 -5.35
C ALA A 95 6.01 -4.25 -6.10
N TYR A 96 6.17 -3.05 -5.52
CA TYR A 96 5.64 -1.80 -6.09
C TYR A 96 6.69 -0.92 -6.73
N HIS A 97 7.93 -1.40 -6.84
CA HIS A 97 9.01 -0.74 -7.55
C HIS A 97 9.32 0.71 -7.10
N VAL A 98 8.83 1.15 -5.94
CA VAL A 98 9.01 2.53 -5.45
C VAL A 98 10.49 2.86 -5.29
N ARG A 99 11.25 1.96 -4.66
CA ARG A 99 12.71 2.11 -4.52
C ARG A 99 13.40 2.17 -5.87
N GLN A 100 13.04 1.29 -6.80
CA GLN A 100 13.62 1.23 -8.14
C GLN A 100 13.31 2.51 -8.95
N ALA A 101 12.14 3.11 -8.74
CA ALA A 101 11.79 4.40 -9.31
C ALA A 101 12.70 5.51 -8.75
N HIS A 102 12.95 5.55 -7.44
CA HIS A 102 13.90 6.50 -6.85
C HIS A 102 15.32 6.31 -7.38
N GLU A 103 15.80 5.05 -7.44
CA GLU A 103 17.11 4.75 -8.03
C GLU A 103 17.20 5.15 -9.51
N LEU A 104 16.10 5.05 -10.25
CA LEU A 104 16.03 5.54 -11.63
C LEU A 104 16.06 7.06 -11.69
N MET A 105 15.31 7.75 -10.82
CA MET A 105 15.34 9.21 -10.72
C MET A 105 16.75 9.71 -10.44
N ASP A 106 17.47 9.11 -9.50
CA ASP A 106 18.85 9.49 -9.18
C ASP A 106 19.80 9.34 -10.38
N ARG A 107 19.61 8.31 -11.21
CA ARG A 107 20.40 8.12 -12.44
C ARG A 107 20.01 9.06 -13.57
N LEU A 108 18.74 9.44 -13.65
CA LEU A 108 18.21 10.34 -14.67
C LEU A 108 18.35 11.82 -14.30
N GLN A 109 18.61 12.12 -13.03
CA GLN A 109 18.76 13.47 -12.54
C GLN A 109 19.86 14.18 -13.35
N PRO A 110 19.54 15.27 -14.07
CA PRO A 110 20.54 15.98 -14.82
C PRO A 110 21.58 16.55 -13.85
N PRO A 111 22.87 16.61 -14.24
CA PRO A 111 23.85 17.33 -13.44
C PRO A 111 23.30 18.73 -13.21
N LEU A 112 23.24 19.15 -11.94
CA LEU A 112 22.91 20.53 -11.61
C LEU A 112 23.91 21.38 -12.40
N THR A 113 23.43 22.10 -13.41
CA THR A 113 24.26 23.02 -14.16
C THR A 113 24.71 24.06 -13.16
N VAL A 114 25.92 23.89 -12.62
CA VAL A 114 26.61 24.95 -11.92
C VAL A 114 26.68 26.05 -12.97
N SER A 115 25.82 27.06 -12.81
CA SER A 115 25.81 28.22 -13.66
C SER A 115 27.17 28.91 -13.50
N HIS A 116 28.11 28.54 -14.36
CA HIS A 116 29.29 29.33 -14.66
C HIS A 116 28.83 30.59 -15.44
N ARG A 117 28.13 31.47 -14.75
CA ARG A 117 27.94 32.89 -15.05
C ARG A 117 28.01 33.57 -13.69
N HIS A 118 29.15 34.05 -13.22
CA HIS A 118 29.80 35.22 -13.80
C HIS A 118 31.28 35.28 -13.36
N ARG A 119 32.21 34.76 -14.17
CA ARG A 119 33.57 35.30 -14.20
C ARG A 119 33.48 36.59 -15.03
N ARG A 120 34.11 37.67 -14.56
CA ARG A 120 34.24 39.03 -15.18
C ARG A 120 33.23 40.10 -14.75
N ARG A 121 33.45 40.69 -13.58
CA ARG A 121 33.65 42.15 -13.45
C ARG A 121 35.11 42.28 -12.99
N GLY A 122 36.03 42.66 -13.88
CA GLY A 122 36.42 44.06 -14.11
C GLY A 122 37.36 44.44 -12.97
N SER A 123 38.68 44.27 -13.16
CA SER A 123 39.63 45.33 -13.55
C SER A 123 39.76 46.40 -12.47
#